data_AF-A0A1G1PCR6-F1
#
_entry.id   AF-A0A1G1PCR6-F1
#
_cell.length_a   1.000
_cell.length_b   1.000
_cell.length_c   1.000
_cell.angle_alpha   90.00
_cell.angle_beta   90.00
_cell.angle_gamma   90.00
#
_symmetry.space_group_name_H-M   'P 1'
#
loop_
_entity.id
_entity.type
_entity.pdbx_description
1 polymer ?
#
loop_
_entity_poly.entity_id
_entity_poly.type
_entity_poly.pdbx_seq_one_letter_code
_entity_poly.pdbx_strand_id
1 'polypeptide(L)'
;MPRLPRVHFKDAVYLVTMDGPQHEPVFKDQADYWKYLELLGKYKGEFQFKLFAYALLPTRLYLLMEPRDQNPISQVMQKITPQYTKYYNSRYERKGPLFPKRFRSILIEKTPYLTRLNRFVHLLPLEAGLVRHFQEYPYTSYCAFAGGIEQSVISAVDIKEEVQEVLKDFPDGMSENSYERFMSAADSHELEFLNKKLYRGAFLGSEEFVHDVKERMQEQMKDDTADAVPSLITAPPAALNFMTKRLWALSGALMLAVMVSGYSLYWNLNARFSLLQANIAAPRIVSVLQDTAEPSVSLAKVTPQDVVLSKPDLNDTTWELELMPASDFGDNVLIKDKIRFAGRSFESHYFKNRGFSSTRYTAVIQNNGTITWKTIQRNPEGEIVSWRGDWQGDRMEGMLSYRPAGTTADGGTGQRDFSFVSVRRPGNG
;
A
#
# COMPACT_ATOMS: atom_id res chain seq x y z
N MET A 1 4.87 2.73 15.80
CA MET A 1 6.08 3.43 15.30
C MET A 1 5.70 4.85 14.88
N PRO A 2 6.47 5.88 15.28
CA PRO A 2 6.35 7.22 14.70
C PRO A 2 6.60 7.11 13.20
N ARG A 3 5.75 7.74 12.38
CA ARG A 3 5.98 7.84 10.94
C ARG A 3 6.72 9.12 10.65
N LEU A 4 7.53 9.11 9.58
CA LEU A 4 8.25 10.27 9.07
C LEU A 4 7.30 11.49 8.96
N PRO A 5 7.77 12.69 9.34
CA PRO A 5 7.05 13.93 9.13
C PRO A 5 6.56 14.04 7.68
N ARG A 6 5.35 14.56 7.50
CA ARG A 6 4.82 14.80 6.14
C ARG A 6 5.49 16.05 5.61
N VAL A 7 6.34 15.88 4.60
CA VAL A 7 7.10 16.98 4.02
C VAL A 7 6.24 17.74 3.02
N HIS A 8 6.26 19.06 3.19
CA HIS A 8 5.55 20.02 2.35
C HIS A 8 6.52 20.58 1.31
N PHE A 9 6.14 20.44 0.04
CA PHE A 9 6.92 20.90 -1.09
C PHE A 9 6.18 22.02 -1.80
N LYS A 10 6.89 23.11 -2.01
CA LYS A 10 6.42 24.22 -2.85
C LYS A 10 6.24 23.71 -4.28
N ASP A 11 5.15 24.13 -4.92
CA ASP A 11 4.76 23.77 -6.30
C ASP A 11 4.51 22.27 -6.56
N ALA A 12 4.37 21.47 -5.50
CA ALA A 12 4.06 20.06 -5.63
C ALA A 12 2.57 19.77 -5.47
N VAL A 13 2.09 18.83 -6.28
CA VAL A 13 0.71 18.36 -6.24
C VAL A 13 0.64 17.10 -5.38
N TYR A 14 -0.45 16.92 -4.66
CA TYR A 14 -0.67 15.77 -3.81
C TYR A 14 -1.98 15.09 -4.19
N LEU A 15 -1.91 13.79 -4.42
CA LEU A 15 -3.10 12.95 -4.45
C LEU A 15 -3.39 12.48 -3.04
N VAL A 16 -4.42 13.06 -2.43
CA VAL A 16 -4.92 12.71 -1.11
C VAL A 16 -6.02 11.67 -1.27
N THR A 17 -5.87 10.53 -0.61
CA THR A 17 -6.88 9.48 -0.59
C THR A 17 -7.27 9.13 0.83
N MET A 18 -8.55 8.85 1.04
CA MET A 18 -9.04 8.38 2.34
C MET A 18 -10.05 7.26 2.15
N ASP A 19 -9.73 6.12 2.77
CA ASP A 19 -10.53 4.90 2.76
C ASP A 19 -11.54 4.90 3.90
N GLY A 20 -12.77 4.53 3.58
CA GLY A 20 -13.80 4.17 4.55
C GLY A 20 -13.57 2.80 5.19
N PRO A 21 -14.50 2.38 6.07
CA PRO A 21 -14.52 1.03 6.62
C PRO A 21 -14.75 -0.02 5.51
N GLN A 22 -14.32 -1.24 5.77
CA GLN A 22 -14.63 -2.37 4.90
C GLN A 22 -16.15 -2.62 4.93
N HIS A 23 -16.76 -2.78 3.75
CA HIS A 23 -18.20 -3.06 3.56
C HIS A 23 -19.17 -1.96 4.04
N GLU A 24 -18.72 -0.73 4.32
CA GLU A 24 -19.63 0.36 4.67
C GLU A 24 -19.32 1.64 3.89
N PRO A 25 -20.33 2.26 3.24
CA PRO A 25 -20.14 3.52 2.55
C PRO A 25 -19.98 4.67 3.56
N VAL A 26 -18.99 5.52 3.32
CA VAL A 26 -18.80 6.82 3.99
C VAL A 26 -19.67 7.92 3.39
N PHE A 27 -20.33 7.66 2.25
CA PHE A 27 -21.40 8.48 1.69
C PHE A 27 -22.60 7.59 1.35
N LYS A 28 -23.66 7.65 2.16
CA LYS A 28 -24.85 6.80 2.01
C LYS A 28 -25.90 7.40 1.08
N ASP A 29 -26.06 8.71 1.12
CA ASP A 29 -27.03 9.45 0.32
C ASP A 29 -26.45 10.78 -0.19
N GLN A 30 -27.22 11.49 -1.00
CA GLN A 30 -26.82 12.78 -1.59
C GLN A 30 -26.41 13.84 -0.55
N ALA A 31 -27.05 13.86 0.63
CA ALA A 31 -26.77 14.86 1.65
C ALA A 31 -25.36 14.68 2.24
N ASP A 32 -24.88 13.44 2.32
CA ASP A 32 -23.52 13.14 2.74
C ASP A 32 -22.47 13.72 1.79
N TYR A 33 -22.64 13.51 0.48
CA TYR A 33 -21.76 14.11 -0.53
C TYR A 33 -21.77 15.63 -0.44
N TRP A 34 -22.96 16.23 -0.38
CA TRP A 34 -23.13 17.68 -0.28
C TRP A 34 -22.46 18.24 0.96
N LYS A 35 -22.60 17.57 2.11
CA LYS A 35 -21.97 18.04 3.35
C LYS A 35 -20.45 18.01 3.27
N TYR A 36 -19.88 16.99 2.64
CA TYR A 36 -18.44 16.92 2.45
C TYR A 36 -17.94 18.03 1.52
N LEU A 37 -18.66 18.29 0.44
CA LEU A 37 -18.32 19.35 -0.52
C LEU A 37 -18.45 20.75 0.10
N GLU A 38 -19.45 20.99 0.94
CA GLU A 38 -19.57 22.22 1.75
C GLU A 38 -18.35 22.42 2.66
N LEU A 39 -17.94 21.38 3.37
CA LEU A 39 -16.73 21.43 4.21
C LEU A 39 -15.48 21.67 3.37
N LEU A 40 -15.36 21.00 2.23
CA LEU A 40 -14.21 21.15 1.32
C LEU A 40 -14.11 22.58 0.79
N GLY A 41 -15.22 23.17 0.37
CA GLY A 41 -15.30 24.56 -0.09
C GLY A 41 -14.96 25.56 1.01
N LYS A 42 -15.54 25.37 2.21
CA LYS A 42 -15.23 26.20 3.38
C LYS A 42 -13.73 26.21 3.68
N TYR A 43 -13.11 25.04 3.76
CA TYR A 43 -11.68 24.95 4.10
C TYR A 43 -10.76 25.31 2.92
N LYS A 44 -11.22 25.21 1.68
CA LYS A 44 -10.52 25.83 0.55
C LYS A 44 -10.44 27.34 0.71
N GLY A 45 -11.54 28.00 1.11
CA GLY A 45 -11.53 29.44 1.43
C GLY A 45 -10.65 29.80 2.64
N GLU A 46 -10.63 28.97 3.68
CA GLU A 46 -9.83 29.24 4.90
C GLU A 46 -8.32 29.05 4.66
N PHE A 47 -7.93 27.97 3.99
CA PHE A 47 -6.52 27.60 3.83
C PHE A 47 -5.91 27.98 2.48
N GLN A 48 -6.73 28.44 1.53
CA GLN A 48 -6.31 28.95 0.21
C GLN A 48 -5.46 27.94 -0.60
N PHE A 49 -5.73 26.64 -0.44
CA PHE A 49 -5.09 25.59 -1.25
C PHE A 49 -5.73 25.50 -2.64
N LYS A 50 -4.97 25.01 -3.62
CA LYS A 50 -5.49 24.69 -4.95
C LYS A 50 -6.10 23.30 -4.98
N LEU A 51 -7.26 23.17 -5.61
CA LEU A 51 -7.95 21.89 -5.82
C LEU A 51 -8.15 21.64 -7.31
N PHE A 52 -7.30 20.80 -7.89
CA PHE A 52 -7.34 20.50 -9.32
C PHE A 52 -8.41 19.50 -9.70
N ALA A 53 -8.67 18.50 -8.85
CA ALA A 53 -9.69 17.49 -9.10
C ALA A 53 -10.20 16.85 -7.80
N TYR A 54 -11.45 16.38 -7.81
CA TYR A 54 -11.96 15.48 -6.77
C TYR A 54 -12.86 14.39 -7.35
N ALA A 55 -12.91 13.26 -6.64
CA ALA A 55 -13.90 12.21 -6.82
C ALA A 55 -14.27 11.63 -5.44
N LEU A 56 -15.55 11.72 -5.10
CA LEU A 56 -16.10 11.14 -3.87
C LEU A 56 -16.85 9.87 -4.23
N LEU A 57 -16.27 8.70 -3.97
CA LEU A 57 -16.88 7.39 -4.18
C LEU A 57 -17.54 6.92 -2.87
N PRO A 58 -18.52 5.99 -2.90
CA PRO A 58 -19.27 5.61 -1.69
C PRO A 58 -18.38 5.20 -0.52
N THR A 59 -17.25 4.53 -0.78
CA THR A 59 -16.33 3.98 0.24
C THR A 59 -14.98 4.69 0.31
N ARG A 60 -14.68 5.64 -0.59
CA ARG A 60 -13.36 6.26 -0.71
C ARG A 60 -13.44 7.64 -1.34
N LEU A 61 -12.56 8.55 -0.94
CA LEU A 61 -12.40 9.84 -1.61
C LEU A 61 -11.00 10.04 -2.16
N TYR A 62 -10.94 10.87 -3.21
CA TYR A 62 -9.73 11.27 -3.90
C TYR A 62 -9.76 12.78 -4.10
N LEU A 63 -8.71 13.48 -3.66
CA LEU A 63 -8.53 14.92 -3.81
C LEU A 63 -7.14 15.18 -4.41
N LEU A 64 -7.08 15.91 -5.52
CA LEU A 64 -5.84 16.34 -6.16
C LEU A 64 -5.57 17.80 -5.76
N MET A 65 -4.64 17.99 -4.82
CA MET A 65 -4.48 19.24 -4.08
C MET A 65 -3.06 19.77 -4.18
N GLU A 66 -2.90 21.09 -4.26
CA GLU A 66 -1.62 21.77 -4.09
C GLU A 66 -1.75 22.73 -2.90
N PRO A 67 -1.01 22.50 -1.79
CA PRO A 67 -1.05 23.39 -0.64
C PRO A 67 -0.39 24.72 -0.97
N ARG A 68 -0.82 25.81 -0.33
CA ARG A 68 -0.05 27.06 -0.30
C ARG A 68 0.94 27.05 0.87
N ASP A 69 2.05 27.77 0.71
CA ASP A 69 3.26 27.76 1.55
C ASP A 69 3.04 27.72 3.08
N GLN A 70 1.94 28.29 3.60
CA GLN A 70 1.68 28.36 5.05
C GLN A 70 0.79 27.22 5.58
N ASN A 71 0.11 26.48 4.70
CA ASN A 71 -1.01 25.61 5.05
C ASN A 71 -0.80 24.19 4.53
N PRO A 72 -0.14 23.33 5.30
CA PRO A 72 0.05 21.94 4.91
C PRO A 72 -1.28 21.19 4.76
N ILE A 73 -1.36 20.26 3.79
CA ILE A 73 -2.54 19.41 3.58
C ILE A 73 -2.99 18.69 4.86
N SER A 74 -2.03 18.35 5.74
CA SER A 74 -2.32 17.74 7.04
C SER A 74 -3.26 18.58 7.90
N GLN A 75 -3.10 19.91 7.92
CA GLN A 75 -3.98 20.82 8.65
C GLN A 75 -5.37 20.89 8.02
N VAL A 76 -5.45 20.96 6.68
CA VAL A 76 -6.72 20.95 5.94
C VAL A 76 -7.53 19.69 6.28
N MET A 77 -6.90 18.51 6.16
CA MET A 77 -7.55 17.24 6.46
C MET A 77 -7.90 17.09 7.95
N GLN A 78 -7.09 17.66 8.85
CA GLN A 78 -7.37 17.68 10.29
C GLN A 78 -8.61 18.53 10.63
N LYS A 79 -9.04 19.45 9.76
CA LYS A 79 -10.28 20.20 9.92
C LYS A 79 -11.48 19.50 9.27
N ILE A 80 -11.33 19.01 8.04
CA ILE A 80 -12.41 18.38 7.28
C ILE A 80 -12.85 17.05 7.93
N THR A 81 -11.90 16.14 8.19
CA THR A 81 -12.20 14.76 8.58
C THR A 81 -13.02 14.67 9.89
N PRO A 82 -12.67 15.37 10.99
CA PRO A 82 -13.44 15.28 12.22
C PRO A 82 -14.84 15.89 12.11
N GLN A 83 -15.00 16.97 11.32
CA GLN A 83 -16.30 17.63 11.16
C GLN A 83 -17.25 16.78 10.33
N TYR A 84 -16.76 16.17 9.26
CA TYR A 84 -17.55 15.22 8.49
C TYR A 84 -17.89 13.98 9.32
N THR A 85 -16.93 13.43 10.07
CA THR A 85 -17.18 12.29 10.97
C THR A 85 -18.25 12.63 12.01
N LYS A 86 -18.21 13.82 12.61
CA LYS A 86 -19.21 14.28 13.58
C LYS A 86 -20.60 14.38 12.95
N TYR A 87 -20.70 14.98 11.76
CA TYR A 87 -21.95 15.06 11.00
C TYR A 87 -22.51 13.66 10.72
N TYR A 88 -21.69 12.78 10.14
CA TYR A 88 -22.09 11.43 9.75
C TYR A 88 -22.53 10.60 10.97
N ASN A 89 -21.77 10.67 12.06
CA ASN A 89 -22.12 9.97 13.31
C ASN A 89 -23.41 10.49 13.93
N SER A 90 -23.66 11.81 13.87
CA SER A 90 -24.91 12.39 14.34
C SER A 90 -26.10 11.97 13.48
N ARG A 91 -25.94 11.90 12.16
CA ARG A 91 -27.01 11.55 11.22
C ARG A 91 -27.39 10.06 11.29
N TYR A 92 -26.40 9.19 11.48
CA TYR A 92 -26.59 7.73 11.46
C TYR A 92 -26.47 7.07 12.84
N GLU A 93 -26.54 7.86 13.91
CA GLU A 93 -26.46 7.41 15.31
C GLU A 93 -25.24 6.51 15.60
N ARG A 94 -24.12 6.78 14.92
CA ARG A 94 -22.89 6.01 15.07
C ARG A 94 -21.99 6.57 16.15
N LYS A 95 -21.11 5.70 16.66
CA LYS A 95 -20.03 6.06 17.56
C LYS A 95 -18.69 5.62 16.98
N GLY A 96 -17.63 6.32 17.34
CA GLY A 96 -16.27 6.00 16.92
C GLY A 96 -15.85 6.63 15.59
N PRO A 97 -14.67 6.25 15.07
CA PRO A 97 -14.13 6.83 13.86
C PRO A 97 -14.88 6.35 12.62
N LEU A 98 -15.23 7.28 11.72
CA LEU A 98 -15.76 6.93 10.39
C LEU A 98 -14.66 6.40 9.47
N PHE A 99 -13.50 7.05 9.48
CA PHE A 99 -12.33 6.64 8.70
C PHE A 99 -11.37 5.87 9.60
N PRO A 100 -11.19 4.55 9.39
CA PRO A 100 -10.37 3.71 10.28
C PRO A 100 -8.88 4.03 10.16
N LYS A 101 -8.46 4.59 9.02
CA LYS A 101 -7.07 4.97 8.73
C LYS A 101 -6.99 6.48 8.52
N ARG A 102 -5.83 7.06 8.83
CA ARG A 102 -5.51 8.43 8.41
C ARG A 102 -5.46 8.49 6.88
N PHE A 103 -5.73 9.65 6.31
CA PHE A 103 -5.56 9.88 4.88
C PHE A 103 -4.12 9.54 4.42
N ARG A 104 -4.03 9.02 3.21
CA ARG A 104 -2.79 8.85 2.46
C ARG A 104 -2.59 10.07 1.57
N SER A 105 -1.35 10.49 1.39
CA SER A 105 -0.97 11.54 0.46
C SER A 105 0.22 11.06 -0.36
N ILE A 106 0.12 11.18 -1.67
CA ILE A 106 1.20 10.84 -2.60
C ILE A 106 1.65 12.15 -3.21
N LEU A 107 2.94 12.46 -3.09
CA LEU A 107 3.54 13.67 -3.66
C LEU A 107 3.80 13.44 -5.15
N ILE A 108 3.43 14.40 -5.97
CA ILE A 108 3.49 14.33 -7.41
C ILE A 108 4.19 15.57 -7.97
N GLU A 109 5.09 15.32 -8.93
CA GLU A 109 5.65 16.33 -9.81
C GLU A 109 4.54 16.89 -10.71
N LYS A 110 4.24 18.18 -10.54
CA LYS A 110 3.11 18.83 -11.21
C LYS A 110 3.15 18.67 -12.73
N THR A 111 4.28 19.00 -13.35
CA THR A 111 4.49 18.82 -14.79
C THR A 111 5.39 17.59 -14.99
N PRO A 112 5.02 16.59 -15.80
CA PRO A 112 3.90 16.56 -16.77
C PRO A 112 2.62 15.86 -16.27
N TYR A 113 2.49 15.56 -14.97
CA TYR A 113 1.46 14.64 -14.49
C TYR A 113 0.09 15.27 -14.20
N LEU A 114 -0.01 16.59 -14.06
CA LEU A 114 -1.22 17.28 -13.61
C LEU A 114 -2.46 16.89 -14.45
N THR A 115 -2.40 17.06 -15.76
CA THR A 115 -3.51 16.80 -16.68
C THR A 115 -3.90 15.32 -16.71
N ARG A 116 -2.90 14.43 -16.70
CA ARG A 116 -3.10 12.97 -16.67
C ARG A 116 -3.78 12.52 -15.39
N LEU A 117 -3.39 13.11 -14.26
CA LEU A 117 -4.00 12.82 -12.96
C LEU A 117 -5.39 13.43 -12.81
N ASN A 118 -5.66 14.56 -13.45
CA ASN A 118 -7.01 15.13 -13.50
C ASN A 118 -7.99 14.12 -14.12
N ARG A 119 -7.64 13.61 -15.32
CA ARG A 119 -8.39 12.53 -15.99
C ARG A 119 -8.47 11.27 -15.15
N PHE A 120 -7.36 10.82 -14.57
CA PHE A 120 -7.35 9.65 -13.70
C PHE A 120 -8.39 9.78 -12.58
N VAL A 121 -8.44 10.92 -11.87
CA VAL A 121 -9.39 11.14 -10.78
C VAL A 121 -10.84 11.12 -11.27
N HIS A 122 -11.14 11.75 -12.42
CA HIS A 122 -12.49 11.77 -12.99
C HIS A 122 -12.95 10.41 -13.53
N LEU A 123 -12.03 9.52 -13.92
CA LEU A 123 -12.36 8.17 -14.39
C LEU A 123 -12.50 7.14 -13.27
N LEU A 124 -12.17 7.47 -12.02
CA LEU A 124 -12.30 6.55 -10.89
C LEU A 124 -13.71 5.95 -10.69
N PRO A 125 -14.82 6.69 -10.90
CA PRO A 125 -16.15 6.09 -10.80
C PRO A 125 -16.41 5.01 -11.88
N LEU A 126 -15.87 5.21 -13.09
CA LEU A 126 -15.95 4.24 -14.18
C LEU A 126 -15.11 2.99 -13.84
N GLU A 127 -13.87 3.19 -13.39
CA GLU A 127 -12.98 2.12 -12.94
C GLU A 127 -13.55 1.32 -11.76
N ALA A 128 -14.32 1.98 -10.88
CA ALA A 128 -15.01 1.35 -9.77
C ALA A 128 -16.33 0.65 -10.16
N GLY A 129 -16.71 0.68 -11.44
CA GLY A 129 -17.96 0.09 -11.94
C GLY A 129 -19.23 0.77 -11.44
N LEU A 130 -19.14 2.03 -10.97
CA LEU A 130 -20.29 2.78 -10.45
C LEU A 130 -21.18 3.35 -11.55
N VAL A 131 -20.61 3.58 -12.73
CA VAL A 131 -21.26 4.19 -13.90
C VAL A 131 -20.73 3.53 -15.18
N ARG A 132 -21.47 3.64 -16.27
CA ARG A 132 -21.02 3.16 -17.60
C ARG A 132 -20.30 4.24 -18.39
N HIS A 133 -20.65 5.50 -18.12
CA HIS A 133 -20.03 6.67 -18.72
C HIS A 133 -19.57 7.63 -17.62
N PHE A 134 -18.38 8.22 -17.75
CA PHE A 134 -17.80 9.06 -16.71
C PHE A 134 -18.65 10.32 -16.43
N GLN A 135 -19.42 10.79 -17.41
CA GLN A 135 -20.36 11.91 -17.31
C GLN A 135 -21.53 11.62 -16.35
N GLU A 136 -21.84 10.35 -16.09
CA GLU A 136 -23.00 9.96 -15.26
C GLU A 136 -22.76 10.15 -13.75
N TYR A 137 -21.50 10.31 -13.32
CA TYR A 137 -21.17 10.36 -11.89
C TYR A 137 -21.09 11.81 -11.37
N PRO A 138 -22.06 12.27 -10.56
CA PRO A 138 -22.20 13.69 -10.22
C PRO A 138 -21.23 14.16 -9.13
N TYR A 139 -20.57 13.24 -8.42
CA TYR A 139 -19.71 13.56 -7.27
C TYR A 139 -18.22 13.61 -7.62
N THR A 140 -17.93 14.01 -8.86
CA THR A 140 -16.59 14.40 -9.31
C THR A 140 -16.56 15.87 -9.68
N SER A 141 -15.36 16.46 -9.80
CA SER A 141 -15.23 17.80 -10.37
C SER A 141 -15.37 17.87 -11.89
N TYR A 142 -15.64 16.75 -12.60
CA TYR A 142 -15.69 16.69 -14.07
C TYR A 142 -16.61 17.76 -14.67
N CYS A 143 -17.80 17.97 -14.10
CA CYS A 143 -18.76 18.96 -14.61
C CYS A 143 -18.19 20.39 -14.68
N ALA A 144 -17.27 20.75 -13.77
CA ALA A 144 -16.61 22.05 -13.80
C ALA A 144 -15.69 22.24 -15.01
N PHE A 145 -15.20 21.14 -15.59
CA PHE A 145 -14.36 21.13 -16.80
C PHE A 145 -15.18 21.01 -18.10
N ALA A 146 -16.35 20.35 -18.05
CA ALA A 146 -17.11 19.98 -19.24
C ALA A 146 -18.19 21.00 -19.67
N GLY A 147 -18.79 21.76 -18.75
CA GLY A 147 -19.96 22.60 -19.06
C GLY A 147 -20.05 23.91 -18.26
N GLY A 148 -18.94 24.31 -17.64
CA GLY A 148 -18.84 25.52 -16.82
C GLY A 148 -19.35 25.34 -15.38
N ILE A 149 -18.75 26.10 -14.45
CA ILE A 149 -19.03 26.04 -13.00
C ILE A 149 -20.52 26.29 -12.65
N GLU A 150 -21.30 26.90 -13.55
CA GLU A 150 -22.72 27.19 -13.34
C GLU A 150 -23.64 25.97 -13.53
N GLN A 151 -23.23 24.94 -14.27
CA GLN A 151 -23.97 23.69 -14.43
C GLN A 151 -23.55 22.59 -13.44
N SER A 152 -22.48 22.85 -12.67
CA SER A 152 -22.11 22.00 -11.54
C SER A 152 -23.21 22.09 -10.48
N VAL A 153 -23.87 20.95 -10.18
CA VAL A 153 -24.75 20.79 -9.00
C VAL A 153 -23.99 21.08 -7.69
N ILE A 154 -22.67 21.24 -7.76
CA ILE A 154 -21.77 21.49 -6.65
C ILE A 154 -21.17 22.91 -6.82
N SER A 155 -21.96 23.94 -6.54
CA SER A 155 -21.49 25.33 -6.37
C SER A 155 -20.71 25.53 -5.07
N ALA A 156 -20.63 24.49 -4.22
CA ALA A 156 -20.02 24.57 -2.90
C ALA A 156 -18.49 24.69 -2.94
N VAL A 157 -17.84 24.26 -4.02
CA VAL A 157 -16.37 24.30 -4.14
C VAL A 157 -15.99 25.09 -5.38
N ASP A 158 -15.51 26.31 -5.17
CA ASP A 158 -15.00 27.14 -6.25
C ASP A 158 -13.63 26.62 -6.71
N ILE A 159 -13.49 26.25 -7.99
CA ILE A 159 -12.26 25.76 -8.60
C ILE A 159 -11.97 26.43 -9.96
N LYS A 160 -12.49 27.65 -10.22
CA LYS A 160 -12.36 28.26 -11.57
C LYS A 160 -10.90 28.44 -11.98
N GLU A 161 -10.07 28.93 -11.06
CA GLU A 161 -8.65 29.19 -11.33
C GLU A 161 -7.90 27.90 -11.68
N GLU A 162 -8.18 26.81 -10.97
CA GLU A 162 -7.56 25.51 -11.20
C GLU A 162 -8.03 24.85 -12.50
N VAL A 163 -9.32 25.01 -12.84
CA VAL A 163 -9.84 24.58 -14.14
C VAL A 163 -9.13 25.33 -15.26
N GLN A 164 -8.99 26.66 -15.15
CA GLN A 164 -8.28 27.46 -16.15
C GLN A 164 -6.80 27.07 -16.27
N GLU A 165 -6.14 26.78 -15.14
CA GLU A 165 -4.76 26.35 -15.10
C GLU A 165 -4.56 25.02 -15.82
N VAL A 166 -5.44 24.04 -15.58
CA VAL A 166 -5.38 22.73 -16.25
C VAL A 166 -5.69 22.85 -17.74
N LEU A 167 -6.73 23.60 -18.11
CA LEU A 167 -7.17 23.76 -19.50
C LEU A 167 -6.19 24.56 -20.36
N LYS A 168 -5.28 25.35 -19.75
CA LYS A 168 -4.24 26.09 -20.48
C LYS A 168 -3.30 25.19 -21.26
N ASP A 169 -3.06 23.97 -20.79
CA ASP A 169 -2.13 23.02 -21.41
C ASP A 169 -2.75 22.25 -22.60
N PHE A 170 -4.02 22.50 -22.93
CA PHE A 170 -4.73 21.82 -24.01
C PHE A 170 -4.56 22.58 -25.33
N PRO A 171 -4.27 21.88 -26.46
CA PRO A 171 -4.04 22.52 -27.76
C PRO A 171 -5.27 23.27 -28.28
N ASP A 172 -6.48 22.82 -27.94
CA ASP A 172 -7.76 23.45 -28.29
C ASP A 172 -8.21 24.51 -27.24
N GLY A 173 -7.38 24.79 -26.23
CA GLY A 173 -7.66 25.74 -25.15
C GLY A 173 -8.94 25.42 -24.35
N MET A 174 -9.65 26.47 -23.93
CA MET A 174 -10.92 26.39 -23.16
C MET A 174 -12.16 26.09 -24.02
N SER A 175 -12.00 25.41 -25.16
CA SER A 175 -13.15 24.96 -25.95
C SER A 175 -14.03 24.01 -25.13
N GLU A 176 -15.35 24.17 -25.21
CA GLU A 176 -16.36 23.46 -24.40
C GLU A 176 -16.22 21.92 -24.49
N ASN A 177 -15.65 21.41 -25.58
CA ASN A 177 -15.49 19.97 -25.80
C ASN A 177 -14.03 19.46 -25.72
N SER A 178 -13.05 20.33 -25.41
CA SER A 178 -11.63 19.90 -25.40
C SER A 178 -11.36 18.87 -24.30
N TYR A 179 -11.94 19.09 -23.11
CA TYR A 179 -11.75 18.21 -21.96
C TYR A 179 -12.47 16.86 -22.13
N GLU A 180 -13.70 16.88 -22.66
CA GLU A 180 -14.44 15.63 -22.92
C GLU A 180 -13.72 14.73 -23.93
N ARG A 181 -13.16 15.31 -25.01
CA ARG A 181 -12.34 14.56 -25.97
C ARG A 181 -11.11 13.94 -25.30
N PHE A 182 -10.44 14.70 -24.45
CA PHE A 182 -9.27 14.21 -23.69
C PHE A 182 -9.62 13.08 -22.72
N MET A 183 -10.76 13.18 -22.04
CA MET A 183 -11.31 12.12 -21.19
C MET A 183 -11.64 10.86 -21.99
N SER A 184 -12.24 11.04 -23.18
CA SER A 184 -12.64 9.94 -24.07
C SER A 184 -11.44 9.26 -24.74
N ALA A 185 -10.34 9.98 -24.92
CA ALA A 185 -9.08 9.49 -25.45
C ALA A 185 -8.18 8.83 -24.37
N ALA A 186 -8.76 8.39 -23.25
CA ALA A 186 -8.01 7.69 -22.20
C ALA A 186 -7.45 6.36 -22.71
N ASP A 187 -6.15 6.14 -22.48
CA ASP A 187 -5.50 4.85 -22.72
C ASP A 187 -5.55 4.01 -21.44
N SER A 188 -6.12 2.80 -21.54
CA SER A 188 -6.22 1.86 -20.43
C SER A 188 -4.85 1.50 -19.82
N HIS A 189 -3.78 1.48 -20.63
CA HIS A 189 -2.43 1.22 -20.11
C HIS A 189 -1.91 2.36 -19.23
N GLU A 190 -2.25 3.60 -19.56
CA GLU A 190 -1.89 4.77 -18.77
C GLU A 190 -2.62 4.78 -17.43
N LEU A 191 -3.92 4.46 -17.43
CA LEU A 191 -4.72 4.35 -16.20
C LEU A 191 -4.20 3.22 -15.30
N GLU A 192 -3.88 2.05 -15.88
CA GLU A 192 -3.31 0.94 -15.13
C GLU A 192 -1.94 1.30 -14.55
N PHE A 193 -1.09 2.01 -15.32
CA PHE A 193 0.20 2.51 -14.86
C PHE A 193 0.05 3.45 -13.67
N LEU A 194 -0.83 4.45 -13.78
CA LEU A 194 -1.10 5.41 -12.70
C LEU A 194 -1.67 4.69 -11.48
N ASN A 195 -2.64 3.80 -11.64
CA ASN A 195 -3.23 3.04 -10.55
C ASN A 195 -2.16 2.23 -9.80
N LYS A 196 -1.28 1.51 -10.53
CA LYS A 196 -0.19 0.72 -9.93
C LYS A 196 0.83 1.60 -9.19
N LYS A 197 1.22 2.74 -9.77
CA LYS A 197 2.19 3.67 -9.18
C LYS A 197 1.63 4.36 -7.94
N LEU A 198 0.39 4.84 -8.02
CA LEU A 198 -0.29 5.52 -6.92
C LEU A 198 -0.63 4.56 -5.78
N TYR A 199 -0.96 3.30 -6.06
CA TYR A 199 -1.23 2.32 -5.01
C TYR A 199 0.01 1.95 -4.19
N ARG A 200 1.22 1.97 -4.78
CA ARG A 200 2.47 1.51 -4.13
C ARG A 200 3.45 2.62 -3.75
N GLY A 201 3.35 3.78 -4.38
CA GLY A 201 4.32 4.87 -4.25
C GLY A 201 4.00 5.86 -3.14
N ALA A 202 5.06 6.49 -2.63
CA ALA A 202 4.98 7.73 -1.86
C ALA A 202 5.16 8.97 -2.75
N PHE A 203 5.80 8.79 -3.92
CA PHE A 203 6.18 9.84 -4.87
C PHE A 203 5.86 9.41 -6.31
N LEU A 204 5.48 10.35 -7.17
CA LEU A 204 5.35 10.19 -8.61
C LEU A 204 6.02 11.38 -9.32
N GLY A 205 7.04 11.12 -10.12
CA GLY A 205 7.79 12.19 -10.80
C GLY A 205 9.00 11.63 -11.56
N SER A 206 9.72 12.52 -12.22
CA SER A 206 11.04 12.31 -12.80
C SER A 206 12.06 11.83 -11.75
N GLU A 207 13.17 11.23 -12.19
CA GLU A 207 14.23 10.82 -11.25
C GLU A 207 14.83 12.04 -10.53
N GLU A 208 14.95 13.17 -11.23
CA GLU A 208 15.38 14.46 -10.71
C GLU A 208 14.44 14.95 -9.60
N PHE A 209 13.13 14.93 -9.84
CA PHE A 209 12.14 15.30 -8.84
C PHE A 209 12.21 14.39 -7.59
N VAL A 210 12.33 13.08 -7.79
CA VAL A 210 12.44 12.14 -6.67
C VAL A 210 13.73 12.36 -5.88
N HIS A 211 14.82 12.75 -6.53
CA HIS A 211 16.08 13.09 -5.88
C HIS A 211 15.95 14.36 -5.03
N ASP A 212 15.46 15.47 -5.62
CA ASP A 212 15.23 16.76 -4.95
C ASP A 212 14.29 16.61 -3.74
N VAL A 213 13.24 15.81 -3.90
CA VAL A 213 12.32 15.48 -2.81
C VAL A 213 13.06 14.78 -1.67
N LYS A 214 13.86 13.74 -1.96
CA LYS A 214 14.59 13.01 -0.92
C LYS A 214 15.61 13.88 -0.21
N GLU A 215 16.31 14.75 -0.94
CA GLU A 215 17.31 15.65 -0.39
C GLU A 215 16.67 16.63 0.61
N ARG A 216 15.61 17.33 0.20
CA ARG A 216 14.87 18.25 1.08
C ARG A 216 14.22 17.55 2.27
N MET A 217 13.76 16.30 2.12
CA MET A 217 13.28 15.51 3.27
C MET A 217 14.39 15.28 4.29
N GLN A 218 15.62 15.03 3.84
CA GLN A 218 16.77 14.85 4.73
C GLN A 218 17.19 16.15 5.40
N GLU A 219 17.10 17.28 4.70
CA GLU A 219 17.39 18.60 5.25
C GLU A 219 16.39 18.98 6.36
N GLN A 220 15.08 18.84 6.10
CA GLN A 220 14.07 19.12 7.13
C GLN A 220 14.18 18.19 8.34
N MET A 221 14.53 16.91 8.14
CA MET A 221 14.80 16.00 9.25
C MET A 221 16.02 16.42 10.09
N LYS A 222 17.02 17.07 9.48
CA LYS A 222 18.18 17.62 10.21
C LYS A 222 17.79 18.89 10.98
N ASP A 223 16.99 19.77 10.39
CA ASP A 223 16.51 21.00 11.03
C ASP A 223 15.60 20.70 12.22
N ASP A 224 14.65 19.76 12.07
CA ASP A 224 13.79 19.30 13.17
C ASP A 224 14.60 18.69 14.33
N THR A 225 15.77 18.07 14.04
CA THR A 225 16.67 17.56 15.08
C THR A 225 17.55 18.64 15.72
N ALA A 226 17.83 19.73 15.00
CA ALA A 226 18.60 20.87 15.50
C ALA A 226 17.75 21.76 16.41
N ASP A 227 16.49 22.01 16.02
CA ASP A 227 15.49 22.72 16.85
C ASP A 227 15.01 21.91 18.06
N ALA A 228 15.20 20.58 18.04
CA ALA A 228 14.92 19.70 19.17
C ALA A 228 16.03 19.67 20.24
N VAL A 229 17.10 20.46 20.12
CA VAL A 229 18.06 20.68 21.22
C VAL A 229 17.50 21.82 22.09
N PRO A 230 16.93 21.56 23.28
CA PRO A 230 16.55 22.64 24.17
C PRO A 230 17.83 23.34 24.57
N SER A 231 17.88 24.65 24.37
CA SER A 231 18.82 25.52 25.07
C SER A 231 18.80 25.14 26.55
N LEU A 232 19.92 24.58 27.03
CA LEU A 232 20.13 24.27 28.44
C LEU A 232 20.06 25.60 29.20
N ILE A 233 18.86 25.90 29.71
CA ILE A 233 18.64 26.94 30.70
C ILE A 233 19.50 26.58 31.90
N THR A 234 20.56 27.35 32.11
CA THR A 234 21.36 27.35 33.33
C THR A 234 20.46 27.79 34.49
N ALA A 235 20.08 26.86 35.36
CA ALA A 235 19.47 27.20 36.65
C ALA A 235 20.56 27.61 37.66
N PRO A 236 20.35 28.66 38.49
CA PRO A 236 21.31 29.06 39.52
C PRO A 236 21.29 28.09 40.71
N PRO A 237 22.38 28.01 41.51
CA PRO A 237 22.50 27.02 42.57
C PRO A 237 21.91 27.58 43.88
N ALA A 238 20.90 26.91 44.43
CA ALA A 238 20.77 26.62 45.86
C ALA A 238 19.39 26.06 46.21
N ALA A 239 19.40 25.13 47.16
CA ALA A 239 18.27 24.62 47.94
C ALA A 239 17.28 23.70 47.20
N LEU A 240 17.51 22.38 47.28
CA LEU A 240 16.81 21.57 48.29
C LEU A 240 17.45 20.18 48.43
N ASN A 241 18.51 20.11 49.24
CA ASN A 241 18.86 18.91 49.98
C ASN A 241 17.70 18.60 50.95
N PHE A 242 16.75 17.73 50.61
CA PHE A 242 15.97 16.97 51.61
C PHE A 242 15.19 15.73 51.12
N MET A 243 15.44 15.18 49.92
CA MET A 243 14.65 14.02 49.43
C MET A 243 15.44 12.97 48.62
N THR A 244 16.66 12.61 49.02
CA THR A 244 17.44 11.58 48.29
C THR A 244 17.95 10.38 49.12
N LYS A 245 17.61 10.24 50.41
CA LYS A 245 18.01 9.05 51.19
C LYS A 245 16.94 8.00 51.48
N ARG A 246 15.67 8.21 51.09
CA ARG A 246 14.58 7.22 51.30
C ARG A 246 14.08 6.49 50.05
N LEU A 247 14.40 6.95 48.84
CA LEU A 247 14.03 6.26 47.60
C LEU A 247 15.04 5.20 47.11
N TRP A 248 16.27 5.16 47.65
CA TRP A 248 17.29 4.20 47.22
C TRP A 248 17.26 2.85 47.98
N ALA A 249 16.54 2.76 49.11
CA ALA A 249 16.43 1.50 49.87
C ALA A 249 15.28 0.59 49.37
N LEU A 250 14.28 1.15 48.69
CA LEU A 250 13.11 0.40 48.21
C LEU A 250 13.29 -0.21 46.81
N SER A 251 14.23 0.29 45.99
CA SER A 251 14.56 -0.28 44.68
C SER A 251 15.49 -1.51 44.76
N GLY A 252 16.33 -1.59 45.79
CA GLY A 252 17.25 -2.73 45.98
C GLY A 252 16.54 -4.02 46.42
N ALA A 253 15.57 -3.93 47.34
CA ALA A 253 14.85 -5.10 47.85
C ALA A 253 13.90 -5.72 46.81
N LEU A 254 13.30 -4.89 45.93
CA LEU A 254 12.42 -5.37 44.87
C LEU A 254 13.19 -6.07 43.74
N MET A 255 14.41 -5.60 43.42
CA MET A 255 15.30 -6.28 42.47
C MET A 255 15.80 -7.64 42.98
N LEU A 256 16.11 -7.76 44.28
CA LEU A 256 16.54 -9.02 44.89
C LEU A 256 15.39 -10.06 44.95
N ALA A 257 14.15 -9.63 45.23
CA ALA A 257 12.99 -10.53 45.23
C ALA A 257 12.69 -11.09 43.83
N VAL A 258 12.81 -10.26 42.78
CA VAL A 258 12.60 -10.69 41.38
C VAL A 258 13.73 -11.60 40.88
N MET A 259 14.98 -11.38 41.32
CA MET A 259 16.07 -12.29 41.00
C MET A 259 15.93 -13.65 41.70
N VAL A 260 15.52 -13.69 42.98
CA VAL A 260 15.34 -14.94 43.72
C VAL A 260 14.14 -15.73 43.20
N SER A 261 13.03 -15.06 42.85
CA SER A 261 11.87 -15.73 42.24
C SER A 261 12.16 -16.20 40.81
N GLY A 262 12.93 -15.43 40.04
CA GLY A 262 13.36 -15.79 38.68
C GLY A 262 14.31 -17.00 38.68
N TYR A 263 15.27 -17.04 39.60
CA TYR A 263 16.18 -18.17 39.76
C TYR A 263 15.46 -19.44 40.21
N SER A 264 14.52 -19.35 41.16
CA SER A 264 13.74 -20.51 41.62
C SER A 264 12.83 -21.09 40.55
N LEU A 265 12.29 -20.26 39.63
CA LEU A 265 11.47 -20.72 38.52
C LEU A 265 12.34 -21.37 37.43
N TYR A 266 13.52 -20.80 37.14
CA TYR A 266 14.48 -21.32 36.18
C TYR A 266 15.07 -22.68 36.63
N TRP A 267 15.33 -22.86 37.92
CA TRP A 267 15.80 -24.13 38.48
C TRP A 267 14.72 -25.22 38.45
N ASN A 268 13.45 -24.88 38.73
CA ASN A 268 12.34 -25.84 38.65
C ASN A 268 12.01 -26.25 37.21
N LEU A 269 12.10 -25.32 36.25
CA LEU A 269 11.96 -25.60 34.83
C LEU A 269 13.11 -26.48 34.33
N ASN A 270 14.36 -26.13 34.63
CA ASN A 270 15.51 -26.96 34.24
C ASN A 270 15.49 -28.34 34.89
N ALA A 271 15.11 -28.49 36.16
CA ALA A 271 14.99 -29.80 36.81
C ALA A 271 13.91 -30.69 36.16
N ARG A 272 12.76 -30.10 35.77
CA ARG A 272 11.71 -30.82 35.02
C ARG A 272 12.12 -31.18 33.60
N PHE A 273 12.87 -30.31 32.91
CA PHE A 273 13.45 -30.61 31.59
C PHE A 273 14.55 -31.69 31.65
N SER A 274 15.36 -31.69 32.72
CA SER A 274 16.42 -32.68 32.94
C SER A 274 15.86 -34.09 33.16
N LEU A 275 14.74 -34.22 33.90
CA LEU A 275 14.06 -35.50 34.12
C LEU A 275 13.34 -36.01 32.87
N LEU A 276 12.94 -35.13 31.94
CA LEU A 276 12.32 -35.51 30.66
C LEU A 276 13.34 -35.95 29.61
N GLN A 277 14.62 -35.53 29.71
CA GLN A 277 15.68 -35.95 28.81
C GLN A 277 16.49 -37.18 29.29
N ALA A 278 16.36 -37.59 30.55
CA ALA A 278 17.15 -38.68 31.16
C ALA A 278 16.62 -40.11 30.91
N ASN A 279 15.77 -40.35 29.89
CA ASN A 279 15.26 -41.70 29.61
C ASN A 279 15.47 -42.21 28.18
N ILE A 280 16.58 -41.82 27.54
CA ILE A 280 17.14 -42.61 26.42
C ILE A 280 18.67 -42.70 26.61
N ALA A 281 19.14 -43.94 26.65
CA ALA A 281 20.46 -44.36 27.10
C ALA A 281 21.65 -43.94 26.22
N ALA A 282 22.79 -43.81 26.89
CA ALA A 282 24.18 -43.62 26.43
C ALA A 282 24.75 -44.91 25.74
N PRO A 283 26.08 -45.12 25.53
CA PRO A 283 27.28 -44.26 25.64
C PRO A 283 28.35 -44.44 24.52
N ARG A 284 29.36 -43.56 24.44
CA ARG A 284 30.79 -43.90 24.71
C ARG A 284 31.77 -42.72 24.53
N ILE A 285 32.70 -42.69 25.47
CA ILE A 285 33.80 -41.77 25.73
C ILE A 285 35.07 -42.25 25.00
N VAL A 286 35.89 -41.34 24.49
CA VAL A 286 37.37 -41.38 24.67
C VAL A 286 37.90 -39.95 24.76
N SER A 287 38.56 -39.66 25.88
CA SER A 287 39.39 -38.49 26.15
C SER A 287 40.83 -38.72 25.70
N VAL A 288 41.52 -37.71 25.16
CA VAL A 288 42.98 -37.57 25.31
C VAL A 288 43.33 -36.08 25.46
N LEU A 289 44.19 -35.81 26.45
CA LEU A 289 44.74 -34.51 26.84
C LEU A 289 46.03 -34.17 26.07
N GLN A 290 46.37 -32.87 26.11
CA GLN A 290 47.70 -32.25 26.20
C GLN A 290 48.35 -31.53 25.01
N ASP A 291 48.51 -30.22 25.27
CA ASP A 291 49.71 -29.36 25.25
C ASP A 291 50.46 -28.91 23.97
N THR A 292 50.54 -27.57 23.90
CA THR A 292 51.64 -26.68 23.45
C THR A 292 52.28 -26.84 22.07
N ALA A 293 52.16 -25.79 21.24
CA ALA A 293 53.26 -24.91 20.80
C ALA A 293 52.77 -23.96 19.67
N GLU A 294 53.03 -22.65 19.79
CA GLU A 294 53.05 -21.74 18.62
C GLU A 294 54.35 -21.97 17.81
N PRO A 295 54.33 -21.82 16.47
CA PRO A 295 54.71 -20.52 15.91
C PRO A 295 53.97 -20.07 14.61
N SER A 296 53.75 -18.75 14.55
CA SER A 296 53.66 -17.83 13.39
C SER A 296 53.33 -18.38 11.98
N VAL A 297 52.16 -18.01 11.43
CA VAL A 297 51.96 -17.81 9.97
C VAL A 297 50.92 -16.73 9.68
N SER A 298 51.34 -15.67 8.99
CA SER A 298 50.64 -14.77 8.05
C SER A 298 49.16 -14.41 8.29
N LEU A 299 48.90 -13.12 8.56
CA LEU A 299 47.59 -12.49 8.42
C LEU A 299 47.11 -12.56 6.96
N ALA A 300 46.30 -13.58 6.63
CA ALA A 300 45.47 -13.55 5.44
C ALA A 300 44.36 -12.51 5.64
N LYS A 301 44.32 -11.50 4.76
CA LYS A 301 43.17 -10.60 4.60
C LYS A 301 41.92 -11.46 4.40
N VAL A 302 41.00 -11.43 5.37
CA VAL A 302 39.65 -11.95 5.18
C VAL A 302 38.93 -10.97 4.27
N THR A 303 38.89 -11.27 2.98
CA THR A 303 37.89 -10.70 2.07
C THR A 303 36.52 -11.12 2.59
N PRO A 304 35.51 -10.23 2.64
CA PRO A 304 34.15 -10.63 3.00
C PRO A 304 33.75 -11.81 2.13
N GLN A 305 33.51 -12.98 2.74
CA GLN A 305 32.80 -14.03 2.05
C GLN A 305 31.39 -13.49 1.80
N ASP A 306 31.07 -13.25 0.54
CA ASP A 306 29.71 -13.10 0.09
C ASP A 306 28.93 -14.31 0.59
N VAL A 307 28.09 -14.10 1.60
CA VAL A 307 26.99 -15.02 1.89
C VAL A 307 26.04 -14.86 0.72
N VAL A 308 26.28 -15.64 -0.34
CA VAL A 308 25.32 -15.85 -1.42
C VAL A 308 24.13 -16.58 -0.78
N LEU A 309 23.15 -15.81 -0.33
CA LEU A 309 21.82 -16.35 -0.06
C LEU A 309 21.29 -16.88 -1.40
N SER A 310 21.31 -18.20 -1.56
CA SER A 310 20.70 -18.89 -2.69
C SER A 310 19.25 -18.43 -2.82
N LYS A 311 18.95 -17.80 -3.96
CA LYS A 311 17.64 -17.35 -4.38
C LYS A 311 16.60 -18.46 -4.13
N PRO A 312 15.50 -18.22 -3.40
CA PRO A 312 14.38 -19.15 -3.45
C PRO A 312 13.86 -19.15 -4.89
N ASP A 313 14.12 -20.24 -5.60
CA ASP A 313 13.63 -20.45 -6.96
C ASP A 313 12.34 -21.27 -6.85
N LEU A 314 11.29 -20.85 -7.56
CA LEU A 314 10.06 -21.63 -7.70
C LEU A 314 10.31 -22.96 -8.41
N ASN A 315 11.48 -23.11 -9.02
CA ASN A 315 11.87 -24.28 -9.77
C ASN A 315 11.75 -25.56 -8.93
N ASP A 316 11.21 -26.61 -9.56
CA ASP A 316 11.00 -27.94 -9.00
C ASP A 316 9.99 -27.99 -7.83
N THR A 317 9.10 -26.99 -7.75
CA THR A 317 7.98 -26.98 -6.79
C THR A 317 6.66 -27.42 -7.43
N THR A 318 5.80 -28.06 -6.63
CA THR A 318 4.46 -28.49 -7.05
C THR A 318 3.43 -28.06 -6.02
N TRP A 319 2.32 -27.46 -6.45
CA TRP A 319 1.31 -26.90 -5.56
C TRP A 319 -0.09 -27.40 -5.89
N GLU A 320 -0.87 -27.71 -4.86
CA GLU A 320 -2.30 -28.02 -4.98
C GLU A 320 -3.10 -26.76 -4.68
N LEU A 321 -3.93 -26.31 -5.62
CA LEU A 321 -4.69 -25.07 -5.57
C LEU A 321 -6.20 -25.33 -5.53
N GLU A 322 -6.91 -24.44 -4.86
CA GLU A 322 -8.35 -24.27 -4.99
C GLU A 322 -8.64 -22.96 -5.72
N LEU A 323 -9.27 -23.04 -6.90
CA LEU A 323 -9.70 -21.90 -7.70
C LEU A 323 -11.16 -21.54 -7.33
N MET A 324 -11.39 -20.27 -7.03
CA MET A 324 -12.67 -19.71 -6.63
C MET A 324 -13.06 -18.57 -7.59
N PRO A 325 -14.24 -18.61 -8.25
CA PRO A 325 -14.65 -17.57 -9.18
C PRO A 325 -14.87 -16.23 -8.48
N ALA A 326 -14.56 -15.13 -9.18
CA ALA A 326 -14.82 -13.76 -8.72
C ALA A 326 -16.33 -13.44 -8.84
N SER A 327 -17.08 -13.86 -7.81
CA SER A 327 -18.36 -13.32 -7.30
C SER A 327 -19.61 -13.10 -8.18
N ASP A 328 -19.65 -13.32 -9.50
CA ASP A 328 -20.87 -12.99 -10.29
C ASP A 328 -21.50 -14.12 -11.12
N PHE A 329 -21.06 -15.37 -10.99
CA PHE A 329 -21.65 -16.47 -11.77
C PHE A 329 -22.05 -17.63 -10.87
N GLY A 330 -23.35 -18.00 -10.93
CA GLY A 330 -23.97 -19.06 -10.15
C GLY A 330 -23.19 -20.37 -10.15
N ASP A 331 -23.34 -21.07 -9.02
CA ASP A 331 -22.62 -22.25 -8.54
C ASP A 331 -21.23 -21.97 -7.95
N ASN A 332 -21.10 -22.25 -6.64
CA ASN A 332 -19.84 -22.34 -5.87
C ASN A 332 -18.98 -23.51 -6.39
N VAL A 333 -18.55 -23.47 -7.66
CA VAL A 333 -17.71 -24.52 -8.24
C VAL A 333 -16.27 -24.27 -7.82
N LEU A 334 -15.88 -24.94 -6.74
CA LEU A 334 -14.49 -25.06 -6.32
C LEU A 334 -13.75 -25.95 -7.34
N ILE A 335 -12.86 -25.36 -8.14
CA ILE A 335 -12.03 -26.14 -9.07
C ILE A 335 -10.70 -26.44 -8.39
N LYS A 336 -10.37 -27.73 -8.24
CA LYS A 336 -9.06 -28.15 -7.74
C LYS A 336 -8.08 -28.27 -8.90
N ASP A 337 -6.90 -27.69 -8.74
CA ASP A 337 -5.82 -27.77 -9.72
C ASP A 337 -4.50 -28.14 -9.05
N LYS A 338 -3.58 -28.71 -9.83
CA LYS A 338 -2.21 -28.99 -9.42
C LYS A 338 -1.26 -28.31 -10.40
N ILE A 339 -0.51 -27.33 -9.92
CA ILE A 339 0.47 -26.60 -10.72
C ILE A 339 1.88 -27.07 -10.41
N ARG A 340 2.75 -27.11 -11.42
CA ARG A 340 4.16 -27.50 -11.30
C ARG A 340 5.06 -26.48 -11.98
N PHE A 341 6.15 -26.13 -11.30
CA PHE A 341 7.25 -25.33 -11.83
C PHE A 341 8.44 -26.26 -12.00
N ALA A 342 9.01 -26.38 -13.21
CA ALA A 342 10.18 -27.21 -13.46
C ALA A 342 10.99 -26.68 -14.65
N GLY A 343 12.29 -26.50 -14.49
CA GLY A 343 13.19 -25.94 -15.50
C GLY A 343 12.72 -24.63 -16.15
N ARG A 344 12.19 -23.67 -15.36
CA ARG A 344 11.52 -22.43 -15.84
C ARG A 344 10.23 -22.63 -16.65
N SER A 345 9.72 -23.86 -16.72
CA SER A 345 8.41 -24.17 -17.27
C SER A 345 7.36 -24.19 -16.16
N PHE A 346 6.17 -23.74 -16.49
CA PHE A 346 4.96 -23.78 -15.70
C PHE A 346 3.94 -24.68 -16.40
N GLU A 347 3.32 -25.54 -15.62
CA GLU A 347 2.25 -26.42 -16.06
C GLU A 347 1.12 -26.44 -15.03
N SER A 348 -0.11 -26.36 -15.51
CA SER A 348 -1.32 -26.64 -14.74
C SER A 348 -1.91 -27.96 -15.22
N HIS A 349 -2.21 -28.86 -14.29
CA HIS A 349 -2.81 -30.15 -14.60
C HIS A 349 -4.24 -30.01 -15.15
N TYR A 350 -5.05 -29.14 -14.55
CA TYR A 350 -6.43 -28.89 -14.98
C TYR A 350 -6.49 -28.33 -16.41
N PHE A 351 -5.64 -27.34 -16.73
CA PHE A 351 -5.63 -26.73 -18.05
C PHE A 351 -4.91 -27.58 -19.10
N LYS A 352 -3.91 -28.38 -18.71
CA LYS A 352 -3.28 -29.36 -19.62
C LYS A 352 -4.30 -30.34 -20.19
N ASN A 353 -5.23 -30.82 -19.36
CA ASN A 353 -6.31 -31.71 -19.80
C ASN A 353 -7.32 -31.04 -20.76
N ARG A 354 -7.24 -29.71 -20.93
CA ARG A 354 -8.04 -28.89 -21.87
C ARG A 354 -7.20 -28.38 -23.05
N GLY A 355 -6.04 -28.98 -23.30
CA GLY A 355 -5.20 -28.66 -24.44
C GLY A 355 -4.30 -27.44 -24.26
N PHE A 356 -4.16 -26.89 -23.04
CA PHE A 356 -3.21 -25.80 -22.79
C PHE A 356 -1.78 -26.33 -22.67
N SER A 357 -0.86 -25.73 -23.41
CA SER A 357 0.56 -26.08 -23.36
C SER A 357 1.24 -25.56 -22.10
N SER A 358 2.34 -26.21 -21.69
CA SER A 358 3.24 -25.67 -20.67
C SER A 358 3.91 -24.39 -21.18
N THR A 359 4.23 -23.46 -20.27
CA THR A 359 4.70 -22.11 -20.64
C THR A 359 5.82 -21.62 -19.75
N ARG A 360 6.62 -20.67 -20.21
CA ARG A 360 7.64 -20.06 -19.35
C ARG A 360 6.99 -19.08 -18.37
N TYR A 361 7.40 -19.13 -17.11
CA TYR A 361 6.97 -18.15 -16.12
C TYR A 361 8.08 -17.11 -15.87
N THR A 362 7.69 -15.92 -15.45
CA THR A 362 8.60 -14.92 -14.88
C THR A 362 8.36 -14.84 -13.39
N ALA A 363 9.41 -14.83 -12.57
CA ALA A 363 9.33 -14.67 -11.12
C ALA A 363 10.24 -13.54 -10.64
N VAL A 364 9.73 -12.71 -9.74
CA VAL A 364 10.44 -11.55 -9.17
C VAL A 364 10.31 -11.58 -7.65
N ILE A 365 11.44 -11.47 -6.95
CA ILE A 365 11.46 -11.33 -5.49
C ILE A 365 11.14 -9.88 -5.15
N GLN A 366 10.12 -9.67 -4.33
CA GLN A 366 9.76 -8.36 -3.78
C GLN A 366 10.59 -8.04 -2.52
N ASN A 367 10.65 -6.75 -2.15
CA ASN A 367 11.41 -6.28 -0.98
C ASN A 367 10.98 -6.89 0.36
N ASN A 368 9.78 -7.47 0.44
CA ASN A 368 9.23 -8.15 1.62
C ASN A 368 9.51 -9.68 1.61
N GLY A 369 10.34 -10.18 0.69
CA GLY A 369 10.67 -11.60 0.52
C GLY A 369 9.60 -12.43 -0.22
N THR A 370 8.50 -11.82 -0.67
CA THR A 370 7.47 -12.51 -1.48
C THR A 370 7.94 -12.68 -2.91
N ILE A 371 7.76 -13.86 -3.49
CA ILE A 371 8.03 -14.12 -4.91
C ILE A 371 6.73 -13.97 -5.70
N THR A 372 6.66 -12.95 -6.55
CA THR A 372 5.56 -12.79 -7.51
C THR A 372 5.93 -13.44 -8.82
N TRP A 373 5.08 -14.34 -9.31
CA TRP A 373 5.23 -14.97 -10.61
C TRP A 373 4.04 -14.72 -11.53
N LYS A 374 4.29 -14.81 -12.84
CA LYS A 374 3.26 -14.71 -13.88
C LYS A 374 3.56 -15.64 -15.05
N THR A 375 2.50 -16.17 -15.66
CA THR A 375 2.60 -16.88 -16.95
C THR A 375 1.30 -16.73 -17.75
N ILE A 376 1.34 -17.01 -19.05
CA ILE A 376 0.15 -17.01 -19.92
C ILE A 376 0.16 -18.29 -20.73
N GLN A 377 -0.85 -19.14 -20.57
CA GLN A 377 -1.06 -20.34 -21.36
C GLN A 377 -2.07 -20.08 -22.48
N ARG A 378 -1.89 -20.75 -23.61
CA ARG A 378 -2.83 -20.75 -24.74
C ARG A 378 -3.08 -22.17 -25.20
N ASN A 379 -4.29 -22.46 -25.64
CA ASN A 379 -4.61 -23.71 -26.32
C ASN A 379 -4.71 -23.50 -27.85
N PRO A 380 -4.75 -24.58 -28.65
CA PRO A 380 -4.90 -24.47 -30.11
C PRO A 380 -6.19 -23.82 -30.58
N GLU A 381 -7.24 -23.83 -29.75
CA GLU A 381 -8.54 -23.24 -30.06
C GLU A 381 -8.55 -21.70 -29.91
N GLY A 382 -7.47 -21.12 -29.36
CA GLY A 382 -7.33 -19.66 -29.20
C GLY A 382 -7.77 -19.12 -27.84
N GLU A 383 -8.06 -20.00 -26.88
CA GLU A 383 -8.34 -19.63 -25.50
C GLU A 383 -7.05 -19.22 -24.77
N ILE A 384 -7.17 -18.30 -23.81
CA ILE A 384 -6.03 -17.75 -23.08
C ILE A 384 -6.28 -17.85 -21.58
N VAL A 385 -5.28 -18.32 -20.83
CA VAL A 385 -5.28 -18.34 -19.38
C VAL A 385 -4.09 -17.55 -18.88
N SER A 386 -4.34 -16.44 -18.19
CA SER A 386 -3.31 -15.62 -17.55
C SER A 386 -3.24 -15.94 -16.07
N TRP A 387 -2.06 -16.29 -15.58
CA TRP A 387 -1.79 -16.58 -14.17
C TRP A 387 -0.95 -15.49 -13.54
N ARG A 388 -1.27 -15.15 -12.30
CA ARG A 388 -0.43 -14.36 -11.42
C ARG A 388 -0.53 -14.90 -10.01
N GLY A 389 0.59 -15.28 -9.41
CA GLY A 389 0.65 -15.73 -8.03
C GLY A 389 1.73 -15.04 -7.22
N ASP A 390 1.49 -14.95 -5.92
CA ASP A 390 2.41 -14.50 -4.90
C ASP A 390 2.72 -15.69 -3.99
N TRP A 391 4.00 -15.98 -3.82
CA TRP A 391 4.53 -17.03 -2.97
C TRP A 391 5.28 -16.42 -1.79
N GLN A 392 4.85 -16.73 -0.57
CA GLN A 392 5.56 -16.33 0.65
C GLN A 392 5.54 -17.47 1.68
N GLY A 393 6.72 -17.97 2.04
CA GLY A 393 6.85 -19.09 2.98
C GLY A 393 6.18 -20.37 2.45
N ASP A 394 5.16 -20.86 3.15
CA ASP A 394 4.44 -22.10 2.82
C ASP A 394 3.14 -21.86 2.03
N ARG A 395 2.86 -20.61 1.61
CA ARG A 395 1.58 -20.23 0.99
C ARG A 395 1.75 -19.68 -0.41
N MET A 396 0.92 -20.17 -1.33
CA MET A 396 0.76 -19.67 -2.69
C MET A 396 -0.65 -19.14 -2.85
N GLU A 397 -0.79 -17.89 -3.29
CA GLU A 397 -2.10 -17.31 -3.60
C GLU A 397 -2.03 -16.41 -4.82
N GLY A 398 -3.15 -16.16 -5.48
CA GLY A 398 -3.11 -15.37 -6.70
C GLY A 398 -4.43 -15.27 -7.43
N MET A 399 -4.32 -14.83 -8.68
CA MET A 399 -5.43 -14.67 -9.60
C MET A 399 -5.13 -15.38 -10.92
N LEU A 400 -6.18 -15.95 -11.49
CA LEU A 400 -6.22 -16.53 -12.81
C LEU A 400 -7.33 -15.85 -13.61
N SER A 401 -7.03 -15.44 -14.83
CA SER A 401 -8.01 -14.90 -15.77
C SER A 401 -8.10 -15.80 -16.99
N TYR A 402 -9.28 -16.37 -17.23
CA TYR A 402 -9.59 -17.21 -18.39
C TYR A 402 -10.37 -16.40 -19.42
N ARG A 403 -9.92 -16.46 -20.68
CA ARG A 403 -10.56 -15.83 -21.83
C ARG A 403 -10.89 -16.88 -22.89
N PRO A 404 -12.16 -17.06 -23.26
CA PRO A 404 -12.55 -17.98 -24.32
C PRO A 404 -12.14 -17.46 -25.71
N ALA A 405 -12.00 -18.39 -26.65
CA ALA A 405 -11.63 -18.11 -28.04
C ALA A 405 -12.62 -17.14 -28.72
N GLY A 406 -12.11 -16.24 -29.56
CA GLY A 406 -12.93 -15.29 -30.32
C GLY A 406 -13.38 -14.03 -29.58
N THR A 407 -12.97 -13.83 -28.32
CA THR A 407 -13.24 -12.59 -27.58
C THR A 407 -12.26 -11.49 -28.04
N THR A 408 -12.77 -10.37 -28.58
CA THR A 408 -11.95 -9.21 -28.98
C THR A 408 -11.34 -8.51 -27.75
N ALA A 409 -10.28 -7.72 -27.98
CA ALA A 409 -9.56 -6.98 -26.92
C ALA A 409 -10.43 -5.95 -26.17
N ASP A 410 -11.66 -5.70 -26.64
CA ASP A 410 -12.62 -4.71 -26.11
C ASP A 410 -13.54 -5.26 -24.99
N GLY A 411 -13.13 -6.31 -24.26
CA GLY A 411 -13.76 -6.64 -22.98
C GLY A 411 -15.20 -7.16 -23.02
N GLY A 412 -15.66 -7.73 -24.14
CA GLY A 412 -17.03 -8.27 -24.26
C GLY A 412 -17.24 -9.65 -23.63
N THR A 413 -17.98 -9.70 -22.52
CA THR A 413 -18.88 -10.80 -22.05
C THR A 413 -18.36 -12.23 -21.82
N GLY A 414 -17.09 -12.56 -22.07
CA GLY A 414 -16.58 -13.93 -21.94
C GLY A 414 -15.51 -14.19 -20.86
N GLN A 415 -14.83 -13.15 -20.37
CA GLN A 415 -13.71 -13.30 -19.44
C GLN A 415 -14.19 -13.77 -18.06
N ARG A 416 -13.54 -14.80 -17.50
CA ARG A 416 -13.82 -15.32 -16.16
C ARG A 416 -12.57 -15.24 -15.31
N ASP A 417 -12.69 -14.53 -14.19
CA ASP A 417 -11.59 -14.37 -13.24
C ASP A 417 -11.81 -15.27 -12.03
N PHE A 418 -10.71 -15.87 -11.56
CA PHE A 418 -10.65 -16.78 -10.43
C PHE A 418 -9.56 -16.31 -9.49
N SER A 419 -9.86 -16.31 -8.19
CA SER A 419 -8.82 -16.26 -7.16
C SER A 419 -8.38 -17.68 -6.82
N PHE A 420 -7.14 -17.86 -6.39
CA PHE A 420 -6.67 -19.17 -5.94
C PHE A 420 -5.80 -19.10 -4.70
N VAL A 421 -5.86 -20.16 -3.90
CA VAL A 421 -5.02 -20.36 -2.71
C VAL A 421 -4.54 -21.81 -2.66
N SER A 422 -3.30 -22.03 -2.24
CA SER A 422 -2.75 -23.37 -2.04
C SER A 422 -3.36 -24.06 -0.82
N VAL A 423 -3.72 -25.33 -0.98
CA VAL A 423 -4.31 -26.16 0.07
C VAL A 423 -3.26 -26.99 0.83
N ARG A 424 -2.09 -27.26 0.20
CA ARG A 424 -1.00 -28.05 0.79
C ARG A 424 0.39 -27.53 0.39
N ARG A 425 1.38 -27.81 1.25
CA ARG A 425 2.81 -27.50 1.04
C ARG A 425 3.36 -28.11 -0.26
N PRO A 426 4.41 -27.52 -0.85
CA PRO A 426 5.07 -28.14 -1.97
C PRO A 426 5.71 -29.46 -1.54
N GLY A 427 5.36 -30.53 -2.24
CA GLY A 427 6.11 -31.79 -2.15
C GLY A 427 7.38 -31.65 -2.99
N ASN A 428 8.55 -31.89 -2.39
CA ASN A 428 9.76 -32.17 -3.16
C ASN A 428 9.52 -33.52 -3.84
N GLY A 429 9.19 -33.48 -5.14
CA GLY A 429 8.98 -34.65 -5.98
C GLY A 429 10.27 -35.15 -6.59
#